data_AF-A0A2K9ALY3-F1
#
_entry.id   AF-A0A2K9ALY3-F1
#
_cell.length_a   1.000
_cell.length_b   1.000
_cell.length_c   1.000
_cell.angle_alpha   90.00
_cell.angle_beta   90.00
_cell.angle_gamma   90.00
#
_symmetry.space_group_name_H-M   'P 1'
#
loop_
_entity.id
_entity.type
_entity.pdbx_description
1 polymer ?
#
loop_
_entity_poly.entity_id
_entity_poly.type
_entity_poly.pdbx_seq_one_letter_code
_entity_poly.pdbx_strand_id
1 'polypeptide(L)' 'MLGELIVITLVLWTLSFISIFKPVFVLRFKDFFRIKGDVEYTDIAKHSVIFGGIILFVFSIVLIYFFITEFYV' A
#
# COMPACT_ATOMS: atom_id res chain seq x y z
N MET A 1 16.91 1.49 -17.89
CA MET A 1 15.72 0.65 -18.14
C MET A 1 15.48 -0.37 -17.04
N LEU A 2 16.26 -1.46 -16.92
CA LEU A 2 15.97 -2.52 -15.93
C LEU A 2 16.05 -2.05 -14.46
N GLY A 3 17.08 -1.26 -14.12
CA GLY A 3 17.23 -0.67 -12.78
C GLY A 3 16.12 0.32 -12.41
N GLU A 4 15.63 1.11 -13.36
CA GLU A 4 14.53 2.07 -13.13
C GLU A 4 13.22 1.33 -12.81
N LEU A 5 12.97 0.20 -13.49
CA LEU A 5 11.77 -0.62 -13.30
C LEU A 5 11.75 -1.30 -11.92
N ILE A 6 12.91 -1.76 -11.45
CA ILE A 6 13.08 -2.30 -10.09
C ILE A 6 12.80 -1.23 -9.04
N VAL A 7 13.33 -0.01 -9.25
CA VAL A 7 13.12 1.11 -8.34
C VAL A 7 11.64 1.51 -8.29
N ILE A 8 10.96 1.61 -9.44
CA ILE A 8 9.53 1.90 -9.51
C ILE A 8 8.71 0.84 -8.78
N THR A 9 9.04 -0.43 -8.99
CA THR A 9 8.35 -1.56 -8.34
C THR A 9 8.53 -1.51 -6.81
N LEU A 10 9.74 -1.25 -6.33
CA LEU A 10 10.01 -1.07 -4.89
C LEU A 10 9.22 0.10 -4.31
N VAL A 11 9.18 1.25 -5.00
CA VAL A 11 8.42 2.42 -4.55
C VAL A 11 6.92 2.10 -4.46
N LEU A 12 6.34 1.48 -5.49
CA LEU A 12 4.93 1.07 -5.50
C LEU A 12 4.61 0.08 -4.37
N TRP A 13 5.50 -0.89 -4.16
CA TRP A 13 5.37 -1.87 -3.09
C TRP A 13 5.41 -1.21 -1.71
N THR A 14 6.34 -0.28 -1.49
CA THR A 14 6.48 0.46 -0.23
C THR A 14 5.25 1.34 0.03
N LEU A 15 4.74 2.04 -0.98
CA LEU A 15 3.55 2.88 -0.88
C LEU A 15 2.29 2.05 -0.56
N SER A 16 2.14 0.89 -1.21
CA SER A 16 1.05 -0.05 -0.93
C SER A 16 1.11 -0.58 0.50
N PHE A 17 2.31 -0.92 0.99
CA PHE A 17 2.49 -1.37 2.37
C PHE A 17 2.12 -0.25 3.36
N ILE A 18 2.62 0.98 3.13
CA ILE A 18 2.29 2.12 3.98
C ILE A 18 0.78 2.40 3.96
N SER A 19 0.11 2.35 2.81
CA SER A 19 -1.32 2.63 2.72
C SER A 19 -2.18 1.59 3.44
N ILE A 20 -1.79 0.31 3.42
CA ILE A 20 -2.52 -0.75 4.13
C ILE A 20 -2.27 -0.64 5.64
N PHE A 21 -1.01 -0.48 6.06
CA PHE A 21 -0.64 -0.57 7.47
C PHE A 21 -0.86 0.73 8.24
N LYS A 22 -0.68 1.92 7.65
CA LYS A 22 -0.85 3.21 8.34
C LYS A 22 -2.23 3.39 9.00
N PRO A 23 -3.38 3.18 8.32
CA PRO A 23 -4.69 3.33 8.96
C PRO A 23 -4.92 2.29 10.06
N VAL A 24 -4.47 1.04 9.86
CA VAL A 24 -4.58 -0.02 10.88
C VAL A 24 -3.74 0.30 12.11
N PHE A 25 -2.51 0.80 11.92
CA PHE A 25 -1.60 1.16 13.00
C PHE A 25 -2.10 2.38 13.77
N VAL A 26 -2.58 3.42 13.08
CA VAL A 26 -3.14 4.62 13.70
C VAL A 26 -4.35 4.27 14.58
N LEU A 27 -5.23 3.38 14.13
CA LEU A 27 -6.39 2.95 14.92
C LEU A 27 -5.95 2.16 16.17
N ARG A 28 -5.06 1.18 16.00
CA ARG A 28 -4.53 0.39 17.12
C ARG A 28 -3.78 1.24 18.14
N PHE A 29 -3.00 2.22 17.68
CA PHE A 29 -2.24 3.12 18.56
C PHE A 29 -3.17 4.09 19.30
N LYS A 30 -4.22 4.60 18.63
CA LYS A 30 -5.25 5.44 19.25
C LYS A 30 -6.02 4.68 20.33
N ASP A 31 -6.37 3.42 20.08
CA ASP A 31 -7.01 2.53 21.05
C ASP A 31 -6.10 2.24 22.26
N PHE A 32 -4.80 2.01 22.01
CA PHE A 32 -3.82 1.75 23.07
C PHE A 32 -3.62 2.94 24.00
N PHE A 33 -3.60 4.17 23.46
CA PHE A 33 -3.37 5.38 24.25
C PHE A 33 -4.65 6.09 24.74
N ARG A 34 -5.85 5.60 24.39
CA ARG A 34 -7.15 6.23 24.71
C ARG A 34 -7.20 7.74 24.36
N ILE A 35 -6.44 8.17 23.35
CA ILE A 35 -6.42 9.57 22.92
C ILE A 35 -7.68 9.82 22.09
N LYS A 36 -8.69 10.45 22.71
CA LYS A 36 -9.87 11.02 22.02
C LYS A 36 -9.45 12.25 21.20
N GLY A 37 -8.65 12.06 20.15
CA GLY A 37 -8.35 13.09 19.17
C GLY A 37 -9.33 13.04 18.00
N ASP A 38 -9.83 14.20 17.55
CA ASP A 38 -10.87 14.47 16.54
C ASP A 38 -10.58 13.99 15.09
N VAL A 39 -9.70 13.01 14.89
CA VAL A 39 -9.56 12.38 13.57
C VAL A 39 -10.47 11.16 13.53
N GLU A 40 -11.76 11.40 13.32
CA GLU A 40 -12.66 10.38 12.79
C GLU A 40 -12.28 10.14 11.33
N TYR A 41 -11.39 9.18 11.11
CA TYR A 41 -11.39 8.52 9.81
C TYR A 41 -12.76 7.88 9.66
N THR A 42 -13.63 8.46 8.83
CA THR A 42 -14.87 7.82 8.43
C THR A 42 -14.55 6.43 7.92
N ASP A 43 -15.38 5.44 8.25
CA ASP A 43 -15.08 4.05 7.89
C ASP A 43 -14.90 3.86 6.37
N ILE A 44 -15.54 4.72 5.59
CA ILE A 44 -15.37 4.86 4.13
C ILE A 44 -13.93 5.24 3.77
N ALA A 45 -13.32 6.23 4.45
CA ALA A 45 -11.96 6.65 4.17
C ALA A 45 -10.94 5.54 4.49
N LYS A 46 -11.15 4.78 5.56
CA LYS A 46 -10.30 3.61 5.89
C LYS A 46 -10.37 2.54 4.81
N HIS A 47 -11.59 2.15 4.44
CA HIS A 47 -11.81 1.12 3.42
C HIS A 47 -11.27 1.56 2.06
N SER A 48 -11.45 2.83 1.69
CA SER A 48 -10.93 3.38 0.43
C SER A 48 -9.39 3.35 0.37
N VAL A 49 -8.71 3.70 1.46
CA VAL A 49 -7.23 3.67 1.53
C VAL A 49 -6.70 2.23 1.50
N ILE A 50 -7.33 1.30 2.22
CA ILE A 50 -6.97 -0.12 2.21
C ILE A 50 -7.18 -0.71 0.80
N PHE A 51 -8.34 -0.42 0.19
CA PHE A 51 -8.67 -0.89 -1.16
C PHE A 51 -7.71 -0.34 -2.22
N GLY A 52 -7.35 0.95 -2.14
CA GLY A 52 -6.32 1.55 -3.00
C GLY A 52 -4.96 0.88 -2.83
N GLY A 53 -4.59 0.54 -1.60
CA GLY A 53 -3.37 -0.22 -1.31
C GLY A 53 -3.35 -1.62 -1.94
N ILE A 54 -4.47 -2.35 -1.85
CA ILE A 54 -4.63 -3.68 -2.47
C ILE A 54 -4.54 -3.58 -3.99
N ILE A 55 -5.19 -2.59 -4.61
CA ILE A 55 -5.09 -2.37 -6.07
C ILE A 55 -3.64 -2.13 -6.49
N LEU A 56 -2.93 -1.24 -5.79
CA LEU A 56 -1.52 -0.95 -6.07
C LEU A 56 -0.63 -2.18 -5.90
N PHE A 57 -0.93 -3.03 -4.91
CA PHE A 57 -0.22 -4.29 -4.71
C PHE A 57 -0.40 -5.26 -5.89
N VAL A 58 -1.65 -5.48 -6.30
CA VAL A 58 -1.97 -6.36 -7.44
C VAL A 58 -1.35 -5.82 -8.73
N PHE A 59 -1.45 -4.51 -8.96
CA PHE A 59 -0.82 -3.86 -10.11
C PHE A 59 0.70 -4.07 -10.13
N SER A 60 1.35 -3.95 -8.96
CA SER A 60 2.79 -4.19 -8.82
C SER A 60 3.16 -5.64 -9.15
N ILE A 61 2.35 -6.62 -8.72
CA ILE A 61 2.57 -8.04 -9.06
C ILE A 61 2.44 -8.27 -10.56
N VAL A 62 1.43 -7.67 -11.20
CA VAL A 62 1.22 -7.79 -12.65
C VAL A 62 2.43 -7.23 -13.41
N LEU A 63 2.95 -6.07 -13.01
CA LEU A 63 4.16 -5.50 -13.61
C LEU A 63 5.38 -6.41 -13.44
N ILE A 64 5.57 -7.01 -12.26
CA ILE A 64 6.64 -7.98 -12.02
C ILE A 64 6.47 -9.21 -12.91
N TYR A 65 5.25 -9.72 -13.07
CA TYR A 65 4.97 -10.87 -13.92
C TYR A 65 5.32 -10.59 -15.38
N PHE A 66 4.85 -9.46 -15.95
CA PHE A 66 5.21 -9.07 -17.31
C PHE A 66 6.72 -8.86 -17.46
N PHE A 67 7.36 -8.24 -16.46
CA PHE A 67 8.80 -8.05 -16.46
C PHE A 67 9.57 -9.38 -16.48
N ILE A 68 9.19 -10.36 -15.65
CA ILE A 68 9.81 -11.70 -15.68
C ILE A 68 9.56 -12.36 -17.04
N THR A 69 8.33 -12.29 -17.55
CA THR A 69 7.95 -12.97 -18.79
C THR A 69 8.62 -12.37 -20.03
N GLU A 70 8.78 -11.04 -20.10
CA GLU A 70 9.46 -10.37 -21.23
C GLU A 70 10.99 -10.46 -21.18
N PHE A 71 11.60 -10.64 -20.01
CA PHE A 71 13.07 -10.74 -19.88
C PHE A 71 13.61 -12.17 -19.78
N TYR A 72 12.78 -13.17 -19.42
CA TYR A 72 13.20 -14.59 -19.33
C TYR A 72 12.75 -15.46 -20.50
N VAL A 73 11.93 -14.96 -21.42
CA VAL A 73 11.58 -15.61 -22.70
C VAL A 73 12.30 -14.90 -23.84
#